data_AF-A0A916HTP6-F1
#
_entry.id   AF-A0A916HTP6-F1
#
_cell.length_a   1.000
_cell.length_b   1.000
_cell.length_c   1.000
_cell.angle_alpha   90.00
_cell.angle_beta   90.00
_cell.angle_gamma   90.00
#
_symmetry.space_group_name_H-M   'P 1'
#
loop_
_entity.id
_entity.type
_entity.pdbx_description
1 polymer ?
#
loop_
_entity_poly.entity_id
_entity_poly.type
_entity_poly.pdbx_seq_one_letter_code
_entity_poly.pdbx_strand_id
1 'polypeptide(L)'
;MPAERWHSGINEFLQSIGETDDELLNMLMSSVFSHSHKNDDASSAPEGDGKSEGQKFPDVLPILPLRGVVVYPNTAVPLTVGQARSIKLVDDVVGGDKLVGLVAALDPEKETPG
;
A
#
# COMPACT_ATOMS: atom_id res chain seq x y z
N MET A 1 -7.72 -21.48 14.08
CA MET A 1 -8.74 -20.46 13.74
C MET A 1 -8.66 -20.23 12.24
N PRO A 2 -9.75 -20.37 11.46
CA PRO A 2 -9.68 -20.45 10.01
C PRO A 2 -9.57 -19.04 9.38
N ALA A 3 -8.65 -18.91 8.42
CA ALA A 3 -8.30 -17.67 7.74
C ALA A 3 -9.13 -17.41 6.46
N GLU A 4 -10.36 -17.91 6.39
CA GLU A 4 -11.12 -18.00 5.13
C GLU A 4 -12.15 -16.88 4.90
N ARG A 5 -12.18 -15.81 5.72
CA ARG A 5 -13.21 -14.75 5.63
C ARG A 5 -12.78 -13.43 4.98
N TRP A 6 -11.56 -13.31 4.46
CA TRP A 6 -10.99 -12.03 4.04
C TRP A 6 -11.50 -11.47 2.70
N HIS A 7 -11.86 -12.33 1.75
CA HIS A 7 -12.25 -11.87 0.41
C HIS A 7 -13.65 -11.24 0.35
N SER A 8 -14.54 -11.57 1.30
CA SER A 8 -15.93 -11.10 1.30
C SER A 8 -16.09 -9.72 1.95
N GLY A 9 -15.21 -9.34 2.88
CA GLY A 9 -15.37 -8.12 3.67
C GLY A 9 -14.85 -6.83 3.01
N ILE A 10 -13.94 -6.92 2.04
CA ILE A 10 -13.31 -5.72 1.43
C ILE A 10 -14.28 -5.02 0.47
N ASN A 11 -15.06 -5.78 -0.31
CA ASN A 11 -16.04 -5.21 -1.24
C ASN A 11 -17.24 -4.60 -0.49
N GLU A 12 -17.63 -5.18 0.65
CA GLU A 12 -18.67 -4.67 1.55
C GLU A 12 -18.20 -3.44 2.35
N PHE A 13 -16.92 -3.42 2.77
CA PHE A 13 -16.28 -2.25 3.38
C PHE A 13 -16.20 -1.06 2.41
N LEU A 14 -15.77 -1.29 1.16
CA LEU A 14 -15.76 -0.26 0.11
C LEU A 14 -17.16 0.28 -0.21
N GLN A 15 -18.19 -0.57 -0.14
CA GLN A 15 -19.59 -0.14 -0.31
C GLN A 15 -20.11 0.63 0.92
N SER A 16 -19.66 0.32 2.14
CA SER A 16 -20.02 1.08 3.35
C SER A 16 -19.35 2.45 3.44
N ILE A 17 -18.24 2.65 2.72
CA ILE A 17 -17.63 3.97 2.50
C ILE A 17 -18.40 4.76 1.41
N GLY A 18 -19.25 4.08 0.64
CA GLY A 18 -20.04 4.63 -0.46
C GLY A 18 -21.28 5.43 -0.07
N GLU A 19 -21.41 5.88 1.18
CA GLU A 19 -22.56 6.69 1.62
C GLU A 19 -22.20 8.08 2.14
N THR A 20 -20.93 8.53 2.08
CA THR A 20 -20.63 9.89 2.56
C THR A 20 -19.68 10.76 1.75
N ASP A 21 -18.77 10.29 0.90
CA ASP A 21 -18.00 11.23 0.06
C ASP A 21 -17.33 10.55 -1.15
N ASP A 22 -18.07 10.44 -2.25
CA ASP A 22 -17.53 10.02 -3.56
C ASP A 22 -16.41 10.96 -4.05
N GLU A 23 -16.36 12.22 -3.59
CA GLU A 23 -15.31 13.18 -3.96
C GLU A 23 -13.94 12.83 -3.39
N LEU A 24 -13.87 12.34 -2.13
CA LEU A 24 -12.62 11.89 -1.53
C LEU A 24 -12.10 10.64 -2.21
N LEU A 25 -13.00 9.75 -2.61
CA LEU A 25 -12.66 8.53 -3.32
C LEU A 25 -12.17 8.83 -4.74
N ASN A 26 -12.78 9.81 -5.43
CA ASN A 26 -12.32 10.26 -6.75
C ASN A 26 -10.99 11.04 -6.68
N MET A 27 -10.74 11.78 -5.60
CA MET A 27 -9.45 12.43 -5.32
C MET A 27 -8.35 11.41 -4.99
N LEU A 28 -8.67 10.36 -4.23
CA LEU A 28 -7.75 9.25 -3.93
C LEU A 28 -7.46 8.43 -5.20
N MET A 29 -8.49 8.09 -5.98
CA MET A 29 -8.35 7.34 -7.21
C MET A 29 -7.60 8.13 -8.28
N SER A 30 -7.92 9.40 -8.53
CA SER A 30 -7.18 10.19 -9.53
C SER A 30 -5.69 10.35 -9.19
N SER A 31 -5.34 10.42 -7.90
CA SER A 31 -3.94 10.51 -7.43
C SER A 31 -3.17 9.18 -7.56
N VAL A 32 -3.87 8.04 -7.37
CA VAL A 32 -3.28 6.69 -7.54
C VAL A 32 -3.26 6.26 -9.01
N PHE A 33 -4.27 6.63 -9.80
CA PHE A 33 -4.44 6.20 -11.20
C PHE A 33 -3.87 7.20 -12.23
N SER A 34 -3.53 8.45 -11.88
CA SER A 34 -2.91 9.40 -12.84
C SER A 34 -1.48 9.06 -13.26
N HIS A 35 -0.82 8.06 -12.67
CA HIS A 35 0.54 7.69 -13.12
C HIS A 35 0.58 6.61 -14.22
N SER A 36 -0.55 6.16 -14.75
CA SER A 36 -0.56 5.25 -15.90
C SER A 36 -0.99 5.99 -17.17
N HIS A 37 -0.06 6.75 -17.74
CA HIS A 37 -0.20 7.41 -19.03
C HIS A 37 -0.53 6.40 -20.15
N LYS A 38 -1.70 6.58 -20.75
CA LYS A 38 -1.93 6.73 -22.20
C LYS A 38 -1.32 5.67 -23.15
N ASN A 39 -2.20 4.89 -23.80
CA ASN A 39 -2.29 4.83 -25.27
C ASN A 39 -3.51 3.99 -25.70
N ASP A 40 -4.43 4.65 -26.40
CA ASP A 40 -5.38 3.99 -27.29
C ASP A 40 -4.66 3.57 -28.59
N ASP A 41 -5.10 2.42 -29.12
CA ASP A 41 -5.09 1.99 -30.53
C ASP A 41 -4.05 0.95 -31.04
N ALA A 42 -4.66 -0.08 -31.65
CA ALA A 42 -4.25 -1.09 -32.62
C ALA A 42 -2.79 -1.64 -32.72
N SER A 43 -2.71 -2.96 -32.51
CA SER A 43 -1.99 -3.97 -33.32
C SER A 43 -0.57 -3.64 -33.84
N SER A 44 0.44 -4.16 -33.14
CA SER A 44 1.44 -5.10 -33.70
C SER A 44 2.46 -5.42 -32.63
N ALA A 45 2.72 -6.71 -32.41
CA ALA A 45 3.79 -7.16 -31.53
C ALA A 45 5.15 -6.73 -32.10
N PRO A 46 6.07 -6.32 -31.23
CA PRO A 46 7.44 -6.75 -31.35
C PRO A 46 7.81 -7.54 -30.09
N GLU A 47 8.28 -8.77 -30.31
CA GLU A 47 9.15 -9.46 -29.38
C GLU A 47 10.35 -8.54 -29.09
N GLY A 48 10.41 -8.01 -27.87
CA GLY A 48 11.51 -7.20 -27.39
C GLY A 48 11.99 -7.80 -26.08
N ASP A 49 13.25 -8.23 -26.07
CA ASP A 49 14.03 -8.59 -24.90
C ASP A 49 13.64 -7.73 -23.68
N GLY A 50 12.89 -8.34 -22.77
CA GLY A 50 12.51 -7.76 -21.50
C GLY A 50 13.73 -7.63 -20.61
N LYS A 51 14.58 -6.63 -20.88
CA LYS A 51 15.48 -6.08 -19.87
C LYS A 51 14.58 -5.70 -18.70
N SER A 52 14.62 -6.52 -17.65
CA SER A 52 14.05 -6.17 -16.37
C SER A 52 14.76 -4.91 -15.94
N GLU A 53 14.17 -3.74 -16.24
CA GLU A 53 14.47 -2.48 -15.58
C GLU A 53 14.24 -2.78 -14.10
N GLY A 54 15.32 -3.21 -13.41
CA GLY A 54 15.27 -3.62 -12.03
C GLY A 54 14.67 -2.47 -11.24
N GLN A 55 13.53 -2.73 -10.61
CA GLN A 55 12.81 -1.75 -9.82
C GLN A 55 13.83 -1.09 -8.87
N LYS A 56 14.11 0.20 -9.10
CA LYS A 56 15.14 0.91 -8.34
C LYS A 56 14.59 1.20 -6.95
N PHE A 57 15.06 0.45 -5.96
CA PHE A 57 14.76 0.71 -4.56
C PHE A 57 15.72 1.78 -4.02
N PRO A 58 15.26 2.64 -3.09
CA PRO A 58 16.15 3.56 -2.41
C PRO A 58 17.17 2.79 -1.56
N ASP A 59 18.37 3.35 -1.42
CA ASP A 59 19.44 2.77 -0.58
C ASP A 59 19.02 2.66 0.90
N VAL A 60 18.11 3.54 1.34
CA VAL A 60 17.56 3.56 2.70
C VAL A 60 16.05 3.47 2.61
N LEU A 61 15.48 2.42 3.18
CA LEU A 61 14.03 2.20 3.23
C LEU A 61 13.51 2.45 4.65
N PRO A 62 12.51 3.34 4.84
CA PRO A 62 11.88 3.53 6.13
C PRO A 62 11.07 2.28 6.51
N ILE A 63 11.16 1.87 7.78
CA ILE A 63 10.52 0.66 8.29
C ILE A 63 9.37 1.02 9.23
N LEU A 64 8.17 0.55 8.90
CA LEU A 64 6.98 0.64 9.73
C LEU A 64 6.78 -0.68 10.51
N PRO A 65 6.91 -0.66 11.84
CA PRO A 65 6.64 -1.83 12.66
C PRO A 65 5.13 -2.09 12.77
N LEU A 66 4.71 -3.31 12.50
CA LEU A 66 3.32 -3.78 12.59
C LEU A 66 3.13 -4.63 13.84
N ARG A 67 2.03 -4.40 14.57
CA ARG A 67 1.68 -5.16 15.77
C ARG A 67 0.44 -6.00 15.51
N GLY A 68 0.52 -7.30 15.78
CA GLY A 68 -0.61 -8.21 15.67
C GLY A 68 -1.09 -8.49 14.23
N VAL A 69 -0.35 -8.05 13.21
CA VAL A 69 -0.68 -8.28 11.79
C VAL A 69 0.58 -8.50 10.96
N VAL A 70 0.48 -9.39 9.97
CA VAL A 70 1.51 -9.65 8.96
C VAL A 70 0.88 -9.46 7.59
N VAL A 71 1.48 -8.61 6.75
CA VAL A 71 0.99 -8.28 5.41
C VAL A 71 1.76 -9.12 4.39
N TYR A 72 1.04 -9.79 3.50
CA TYR A 72 1.63 -10.57 2.42
C TYR A 72 1.72 -9.75 1.12
N PRO A 73 2.63 -10.07 0.20
CA PRO A 73 2.67 -9.42 -1.12
C PRO A 73 1.32 -9.49 -1.83
N ASN A 74 1.01 -8.47 -2.63
CA ASN A 74 -0.24 -8.34 -3.37
C ASN A 74 -1.51 -8.30 -2.49
N THR A 75 -1.39 -7.88 -1.22
CA THR A 75 -2.53 -7.68 -0.33
C THR A 75 -2.73 -6.19 0.00
N ALA A 76 -3.99 -5.79 0.15
CA ALA A 76 -4.38 -4.45 0.60
C ALA A 76 -5.05 -4.57 1.97
N VAL A 77 -4.49 -3.90 2.98
CA VAL A 77 -4.97 -3.96 4.37
C VAL A 77 -5.10 -2.54 4.92
N PRO A 78 -6.26 -2.14 5.47
CA PRO A 78 -6.34 -0.89 6.20
C PRO A 78 -5.55 -1.02 7.51
N LEU A 79 -4.55 -0.15 7.70
CA LEU A 79 -3.71 -0.13 8.90
C LEU A 79 -3.95 1.17 9.66
N THR A 80 -4.22 1.05 10.97
CA THR A 80 -4.33 2.20 11.86
C THR A 80 -2.98 2.46 12.54
N VAL A 81 -2.48 3.68 12.44
CA VAL A 81 -1.18 4.08 13.01
C VAL A 81 -1.42 5.02 14.18
N GLY A 82 -1.07 4.60 15.40
CA GLY A 82 -1.32 5.37 16.62
C GLY A 82 -0.09 6.04 17.26
N GLN A 83 1.12 5.51 17.03
CA GLN A 83 2.33 6.05 17.65
C GLN A 83 2.86 7.27 16.89
N ALA A 84 3.21 8.32 17.62
CA ALA A 84 3.70 9.58 17.03
C ALA A 84 4.91 9.40 16.10
N ARG A 85 5.83 8.45 16.38
CA ARG A 85 6.98 8.17 15.50
C ARG A 85 6.55 7.56 14.16
N SER A 86 5.54 6.69 14.22
CA SER A 86 5.06 5.95 13.05
C SER A 86 4.20 6.85 12.17
N ILE A 87 3.43 7.75 12.78
CA ILE A 87 2.69 8.81 12.05
C ILE A 87 3.68 9.69 11.28
N LYS A 88 4.72 10.21 11.96
CA LYS A 88 5.77 11.02 11.30
C LYS A 88 6.44 10.28 10.14
N LEU A 89 6.79 9.01 10.33
CA LEU A 89 7.38 8.19 9.28
C LEU A 89 6.44 8.06 8.08
N VAL A 90 5.15 7.84 8.31
CA VAL A 90 4.16 7.75 7.23
C VAL A 90 4.03 9.09 6.51
N ASP A 91 3.96 10.20 7.25
CA ASP A 91 3.89 11.55 6.65
C ASP A 91 5.12 11.82 5.77
N ASP A 92 6.32 11.47 6.24
CA ASP A 92 7.58 11.61 5.49
C ASP A 92 7.58 10.75 4.22
N VAL A 93 7.10 9.50 4.30
CA VAL A 93 7.00 8.58 3.16
C VAL A 93 6.01 9.05 2.12
N VAL A 94 4.86 9.59 2.55
CA VAL A 94 3.80 10.09 1.66
C VAL A 94 4.29 11.27 0.82
N GLY A 95 5.18 12.10 1.38
CA GLY A 95 5.82 13.21 0.67
C GLY A 95 6.96 12.82 -0.28
N GLY A 96 7.51 11.61 -0.15
CA GLY A 96 8.66 11.12 -0.91
C GLY A 96 8.33 10.01 -1.91
N ASP A 97 9.16 8.96 -1.92
CA ASP A 97 9.08 7.84 -2.88
C ASP A 97 7.93 6.86 -2.64
N LYS A 98 7.09 7.10 -1.60
CA LYS A 98 5.94 6.27 -1.21
C LYS A 98 6.26 4.79 -0.97
N LEU A 99 7.54 4.47 -0.75
CA LEU A 99 8.02 3.14 -0.44
C LEU A 99 8.28 3.02 1.08
N VAL A 100 7.73 1.96 1.68
CA VAL A 100 7.90 1.65 3.11
C VAL A 100 8.06 0.15 3.29
N GLY A 101 9.00 -0.25 4.14
CA GLY A 101 9.17 -1.63 4.56
C GLY A 101 8.28 -1.94 5.76
N LEU A 102 7.64 -3.11 5.76
CA LEU A 102 6.78 -3.55 6.86
C LEU A 102 7.50 -4.65 7.65
N VAL A 103 7.59 -4.50 8.97
CA VAL A 103 8.21 -5.51 9.86
C VAL A 103 7.25 -5.86 10.98
N ALA A 104 6.97 -7.14 11.16
CA ALA A 104 6.16 -7.61 12.28
C ALA A 104 6.96 -7.50 13.58
N ALA A 105 6.43 -6.79 14.57
CA ALA A 105 6.99 -6.74 15.91
C ALA A 105 6.69 -8.04 16.65
N LEU A 106 7.72 -8.67 17.22
CA LEU A 106 7.58 -9.87 18.04
C LEU A 106 6.82 -9.60 19.34
N ASP A 107 7.10 -8.44 19.95
CA ASP A 107 6.46 -7.98 21.18
C ASP A 107 5.61 -6.74 20.89
N PRO A 108 4.26 -6.83 20.99
CA PRO A 108 3.36 -5.71 20.73
C PRO A 108 3.38 -4.65 21.83
N GLU A 109 3.84 -4.97 23.04
CA GLU A 109 3.90 -4.02 24.15
C GLU A 109 5.19 -3.18 24.13
N LYS A 110 6.21 -3.66 23.41
CA LYS A 110 7.48 -2.96 23.27
C LYS A 110 7.36 -1.81 22.27
N GLU A 111 7.47 -0.58 22.76
CA GLU A 111 7.40 0.63 21.92
C GLU A 111 8.53 0.74 20.89
N THR A 112 9.71 0.21 21.20
CA THR A 112 10.84 0.15 20.28
C THR A 112 11.18 -1.30 20.00
N PRO A 113 10.74 -1.87 18.87
CA PRO A 113 11.30 -3.12 18.38
C PRO A 113 12.79 -2.87 18.12
N GLY A 114 13.63 -3.73 18.69
CA GLY A 114 15.09 -3.68 18.55
C GLY A 114 15.56 -4.90 17.79
#